data_AF-A0A2V8ES63-F1
#
_entry.id   AF-A0A2V8ES63-F1
#
_cell.length_a   1.000
_cell.length_b   1.000
_cell.length_c   1.000
_cell.angle_alpha   90.00
_cell.angle_beta   90.00
_cell.angle_gamma   90.00
#
_symmetry.space_group_name_H-M   'P 1'
#
loop_
_entity.id
_entity.type
_entity.pdbx_description
1 polymer ?
#
loop_
_entity_poly.entity_id
_entity_poly.type
_entity_poly.pdbx_seq_one_letter_code
_entity_poly.pdbx_strand_id
1 'polypeptide(L)'
;CFAVVKRAAGYRWAVGAAALTLTTFTLGPTWYLIGRGLSEISAVGWMSAVALFLMRARLGRLSAALAAGAFAVVMIFTRLNHLLLAAFLLAWLLPIRTPSRWRDLAKAVRRARVAPAVLYAAAVAAGIVLFAAHAWWYAGHFSITYGTSFGPQQTGLRLTTIASPAVWARIGEALAAQLSMREPPALDPRAALVALGALVSALALLQVPIVNGVSASLAIVTIGTIAGSFFAHTHEYPGRMSVHVVPFAVAVAVSAAAQLARAISRRRDPAFTRAASPVEPPFQSRRVRAS
;
A
#
# COMPACT_ATOMS: atom_id res chain seq x y z
N CYS A 1 3.85 9.98 -0.93
CA CYS A 1 4.56 9.75 0.34
C CYS A 1 4.31 10.86 1.39
N PHE A 2 4.85 12.08 1.23
CA PHE A 2 4.77 13.18 2.21
C PHE A 2 3.38 13.41 2.85
N ALA A 3 2.36 13.64 2.02
CA ALA A 3 1.02 14.00 2.50
C ALA A 3 0.36 12.90 3.37
N VAL A 4 0.76 11.65 3.16
CA VAL A 4 0.28 10.51 3.95
C VAL A 4 1.03 10.46 5.28
N VAL A 5 2.36 10.45 5.25
CA VAL A 5 3.21 10.37 6.45
C VAL A 5 2.99 11.59 7.35
N LYS A 6 2.74 12.79 6.80
CA LYS A 6 2.39 13.99 7.59
C LYS A 6 1.17 13.74 8.48
N ARG A 7 0.17 13.02 7.97
CA ARG A 7 -1.07 12.72 8.70
C ARG A 7 -0.92 11.55 9.68
N ALA A 8 -0.06 10.58 9.35
CA ALA A 8 0.19 9.39 10.16
C ALA A 8 1.20 9.66 11.30
N ALA A 9 2.35 10.25 10.97
CA ALA A 9 3.51 10.37 11.85
C ALA A 9 3.97 11.82 12.12
N GLY A 10 3.42 12.82 11.43
CA GLY A 10 3.74 14.24 11.62
C GLY A 10 4.73 14.80 10.60
N TYR A 11 4.97 16.11 10.64
CA TYR A 11 5.70 16.85 9.59
C TYR A 11 7.16 16.40 9.41
N ARG A 12 7.94 16.30 10.49
CA ARG A 12 9.37 15.93 10.42
C ARG A 12 9.57 14.56 9.76
N TRP A 13 8.78 13.57 10.19
CA TRP A 13 8.76 12.25 9.59
C TRP A 13 8.30 12.27 8.13
N ALA A 14 7.40 13.18 7.76
CA ALA A 14 6.95 13.33 6.38
C ALA A 14 8.02 13.86 5.45
N VAL A 15 8.81 14.85 5.89
CA VAL A 15 9.97 15.35 5.15
C VAL A 15 10.98 14.22 4.96
N GLY A 16 11.32 13.51 6.04
CA GLY A 16 12.21 12.35 5.96
C GLY A 16 11.71 11.28 4.99
N ALA A 17 10.43 10.91 5.05
CA ALA A 17 9.87 9.93 4.12
C ALA A 17 9.88 10.40 2.66
N ALA A 18 9.64 11.69 2.40
CA ALA A 18 9.73 12.25 1.06
C ALA A 18 11.17 12.21 0.53
N ALA A 19 12.14 12.63 1.34
CA ALA A 19 13.56 12.56 1.01
C ALA A 19 14.00 11.11 0.75
N LEU A 20 13.67 10.18 1.65
CA LEU A 20 14.00 8.76 1.48
C LEU A 20 13.34 8.13 0.25
N THR A 21 12.10 8.50 -0.06
CA THR A 21 11.45 8.05 -1.30
C THR A 21 12.23 8.53 -2.52
N LEU A 22 12.59 9.81 -2.54
CA LEU A 22 13.39 10.39 -3.63
C LEU A 22 14.77 9.72 -3.71
N THR A 23 15.45 9.50 -2.58
CA THR A 23 16.72 8.77 -2.51
C THR A 23 16.61 7.36 -3.08
N THR A 24 15.53 6.61 -2.78
CA THR A 24 15.31 5.29 -3.37
C THR A 24 15.13 5.36 -4.89
N PHE A 25 14.47 6.41 -5.39
CA PHE A 25 14.34 6.65 -6.83
C PHE A 25 15.66 7.06 -7.51
N THR A 26 16.45 7.94 -6.88
CA THR A 26 17.62 8.55 -7.53
C THR A 26 18.94 7.80 -7.31
N LEU A 27 19.10 7.15 -6.15
CA LEU A 27 20.33 6.43 -5.78
C LEU A 27 20.14 4.91 -5.71
N GLY A 28 18.89 4.46 -5.62
CA GLY A 28 18.56 3.04 -5.60
C GLY A 28 18.62 2.40 -7.00
N PRO A 29 18.43 1.08 -7.08
CA PRO A 29 18.43 0.32 -8.33
C PRO A 29 17.53 0.89 -9.43
N THR A 30 16.48 1.63 -9.06
CA THR A 30 15.47 2.16 -9.97
C THR A 30 15.88 3.44 -10.72
N TRP A 31 17.07 3.98 -10.44
CA TRP A 31 17.52 5.27 -10.98
C TRP A 31 17.47 5.35 -12.50
N TYR A 32 17.77 4.24 -13.19
CA TYR A 32 17.80 4.18 -14.65
C TYR A 32 16.42 4.40 -15.29
N LEU A 33 15.33 4.26 -14.52
CA LEU A 33 13.97 4.51 -14.99
C LEU A 33 13.69 6.01 -15.15
N ILE A 34 14.49 6.89 -14.53
CA ILE A 34 14.41 8.32 -14.76
C ILE A 34 14.87 8.60 -16.20
N GLY A 35 13.95 9.09 -17.05
CA GLY A 35 14.21 9.37 -18.46
C GLY A 35 14.09 8.16 -19.41
N ARG A 36 13.97 6.92 -18.91
CA ARG A 36 13.77 5.71 -19.75
C ARG A 36 12.44 4.99 -19.47
N GLY A 37 11.99 4.99 -18.22
CA GLY A 37 10.76 4.33 -17.76
C GLY A 37 9.57 5.27 -17.68
N LEU A 38 9.34 6.09 -18.72
CA LEU A 38 8.32 7.17 -18.70
C LEU A 38 6.94 6.66 -18.27
N SER A 39 6.49 5.51 -18.79
CA SER A 39 5.19 4.95 -18.41
C SER A 39 5.09 4.62 -16.91
N GLU A 40 6.17 4.10 -16.31
CA GLU A 40 6.21 3.76 -14.88
C GLU A 40 6.17 5.00 -14.01
N ILE A 41 6.99 6.01 -14.34
CA ILE A 41 7.06 7.25 -13.57
C ILE A 41 5.77 8.05 -13.71
N SER A 42 5.20 8.14 -14.92
CA SER A 42 3.91 8.79 -15.17
C SER A 42 2.78 8.09 -14.39
N ALA A 43 2.73 6.75 -14.41
CA ALA A 43 1.75 6.00 -13.65
C ALA A 43 1.87 6.23 -12.13
N VAL A 44 3.09 6.36 -11.57
CA VAL A 44 3.30 6.75 -10.17
C VAL A 44 2.75 8.16 -9.88
N GLY A 45 2.89 9.09 -10.83
CA GLY A 45 2.30 10.41 -10.78
C GLY A 45 0.77 10.36 -10.69
N TRP A 46 0.13 9.63 -11.61
CA TRP A 46 -1.32 9.42 -11.61
C TRP A 46 -1.81 8.73 -10.34
N MET A 47 -1.14 7.66 -9.91
CA MET A 47 -1.41 6.97 -8.65
C MET A 47 -1.34 7.92 -7.44
N SER A 48 -0.37 8.83 -7.43
CA SER A 48 -0.24 9.84 -6.38
C SER A 48 -1.41 10.83 -6.37
N ALA A 49 -1.89 11.25 -7.55
CA ALA A 49 -3.10 12.05 -7.69
C ALA A 49 -4.34 11.28 -7.18
N VAL A 50 -4.52 10.02 -7.57
CA VAL A 50 -5.60 9.15 -7.07
C VAL A 50 -5.60 9.10 -5.54
N ALA A 51 -4.45 8.83 -4.93
CA ALA A 51 -4.32 8.77 -3.47
C ALA A 51 -4.71 10.11 -2.81
N LEU A 52 -4.24 11.25 -3.35
CA LEU A 52 -4.57 12.58 -2.83
C LEU A 52 -6.07 12.89 -2.93
N PHE A 53 -6.69 12.57 -4.06
CA PHE A 53 -8.10 12.81 -4.28
C PHE A 53 -8.99 11.87 -3.46
N LEU A 54 -8.67 10.58 -3.32
CA LEU A 54 -9.40 9.67 -2.44
C LEU A 54 -9.30 10.08 -0.97
N MET A 55 -8.13 10.54 -0.51
CA MET A 55 -7.98 11.11 0.83
C MET A 55 -8.83 12.38 1.06
N ARG A 56 -9.24 13.09 0.02
CA ARG A 56 -10.21 14.20 0.11
C ARG A 56 -11.64 13.69 0.00
N ALA A 57 -11.90 12.74 -0.88
CA ALA A 57 -13.20 12.14 -1.14
C ALA A 57 -13.79 11.46 0.10
N ARG A 58 -12.95 10.87 0.95
CA ARG A 58 -13.38 10.31 2.25
C ARG A 58 -14.13 11.30 3.14
N LEU A 59 -13.91 12.60 2.96
CA LEU A 59 -14.61 13.67 3.70
C LEU A 59 -15.99 13.99 3.11
N GLY A 60 -16.47 13.20 2.14
CA GLY A 60 -17.75 13.39 1.45
C GLY A 60 -17.68 14.19 0.15
N ARG A 61 -16.47 14.52 -0.34
CA ARG A 61 -16.30 15.32 -1.55
C ARG A 61 -16.42 14.43 -2.79
N LEU A 62 -17.62 14.35 -3.37
CA LEU A 62 -17.89 13.51 -4.53
C LEU A 62 -17.09 13.91 -5.78
N SER A 63 -16.89 15.21 -6.01
CA SER A 63 -16.02 15.69 -7.10
C SER A 63 -14.58 15.16 -7.00
N ALA A 64 -14.08 14.99 -5.77
CA ALA A 64 -12.77 14.38 -5.55
C ALA A 64 -12.78 12.87 -5.84
N ALA A 65 -13.87 12.15 -5.57
CA ALA A 65 -13.99 10.74 -5.96
C ALA A 65 -14.02 10.58 -7.49
N LEU A 66 -14.75 11.44 -8.19
CA LEU A 66 -14.80 11.45 -9.64
C LEU A 66 -13.42 11.75 -10.26
N ALA A 67 -12.73 12.78 -9.75
CA ALA A 67 -11.37 13.10 -10.18
C ALA A 67 -10.40 11.93 -9.90
N ALA A 68 -10.50 11.29 -8.73
CA ALA A 68 -9.72 10.09 -8.43
C ALA A 68 -10.00 8.96 -9.43
N GLY A 69 -11.27 8.74 -9.80
CA GLY A 69 -11.65 7.75 -10.80
C GLY A 69 -11.03 8.05 -12.17
N ALA A 70 -11.12 9.31 -12.63
CA ALA A 70 -10.50 9.74 -13.87
C ALA A 70 -8.98 9.52 -13.88
N PHE A 71 -8.26 9.92 -12.81
CA PHE A 71 -6.83 9.66 -12.70
C PHE A 71 -6.50 8.17 -12.60
N ALA A 72 -7.37 7.35 -12.00
CA ALA A 72 -7.18 5.90 -11.97
C ALA A 72 -7.33 5.29 -13.37
N VAL A 73 -8.27 5.76 -14.19
CA VAL A 73 -8.39 5.36 -15.60
C VAL A 73 -7.12 5.71 -16.37
N VAL A 74 -6.61 6.94 -16.23
CA VAL A 74 -5.35 7.36 -16.88
C VAL A 74 -4.16 6.52 -16.39
N MET A 75 -4.09 6.21 -15.09
CA MET A 75 -3.07 5.32 -14.51
C MET A 75 -3.13 3.92 -15.15
N ILE A 76 -4.33 3.33 -15.26
CA ILE A 76 -4.54 2.01 -15.89
C ILE A 76 -4.18 2.06 -17.38
N PHE A 77 -4.48 3.15 -18.09
CA PHE A 77 -4.14 3.27 -19.51
C PHE A 77 -2.65 3.47 -19.74
N THR A 78 -1.99 4.16 -18.82
CA THR A 78 -0.52 4.28 -18.85
C THR A 78 0.14 2.92 -18.64
N ARG A 79 -0.47 2.06 -17.81
CA ARG A 79 -0.07 0.65 -17.66
C ARG A 79 -1.21 -0.23 -17.16
N LEU A 80 -1.64 -1.16 -18.02
CA LEU A 80 -2.74 -2.10 -17.74
C LEU A 80 -2.53 -2.96 -16.48
N ASN A 81 -1.27 -3.21 -16.11
CA ASN A 81 -0.91 -3.96 -14.91
C ASN A 81 -1.38 -3.30 -13.59
N HIS A 82 -1.82 -2.03 -13.62
CA HIS A 82 -2.32 -1.32 -12.43
C HIS A 82 -3.82 -1.48 -12.19
N LEU A 83 -4.53 -2.29 -12.98
CA LEU A 83 -5.96 -2.55 -12.77
C LEU A 83 -6.23 -3.08 -11.35
N LEU A 84 -5.45 -4.07 -10.89
CA LEU A 84 -5.60 -4.61 -9.54
C LEU A 84 -5.27 -3.56 -8.48
N LEU A 85 -4.19 -2.80 -8.67
CA LEU A 85 -3.79 -1.71 -7.78
C LEU A 85 -4.90 -0.66 -7.63
N ALA A 86 -5.62 -0.32 -8.70
CA ALA A 86 -6.72 0.63 -8.66
C ALA A 86 -7.83 0.21 -7.67
N ALA A 87 -8.09 -1.09 -7.50
CA ALA A 87 -9.01 -1.59 -6.50
C ALA A 87 -8.48 -1.35 -5.07
N PHE A 88 -7.20 -1.65 -4.83
CA PHE A 88 -6.56 -1.44 -3.52
C PHE A 88 -6.49 0.04 -3.10
N LEU A 89 -6.44 0.97 -4.06
CA LEU A 89 -6.45 2.41 -3.77
C LEU A 89 -7.72 2.87 -3.05
N LEU A 90 -8.84 2.15 -3.13
CA LEU A 90 -10.05 2.43 -2.35
C LEU A 90 -9.78 2.46 -0.83
N ALA A 91 -8.73 1.79 -0.35
CA ALA A 91 -8.34 1.85 1.06
C ALA A 91 -7.98 3.28 1.53
N TRP A 92 -7.71 4.22 0.62
CA TRP A 92 -7.54 5.65 0.95
C TRP A 92 -8.83 6.34 1.41
N LEU A 93 -10.00 5.72 1.19
CA LEU A 93 -11.27 6.19 1.75
C LEU A 93 -11.36 5.95 3.26
N LEU A 94 -10.53 5.06 3.81
CA LEU A 94 -10.44 4.86 5.25
C LEU A 94 -9.70 6.04 5.91
N PRO A 95 -9.97 6.33 7.20
CA PRO A 95 -9.16 7.27 7.96
C PRO A 95 -7.70 6.80 8.03
N ILE A 96 -6.76 7.69 7.68
CA ILE A 96 -5.31 7.34 7.65
C ILE A 96 -4.79 6.84 9.00
N ARG A 97 -5.38 7.28 10.11
CA ARG A 97 -4.97 6.88 11.45
C ARG A 97 -5.59 5.56 11.93
N THR A 98 -6.47 4.94 11.14
CA THR A 98 -7.03 3.63 11.48
C THR A 98 -5.91 2.59 11.53
N PRO A 99 -5.68 1.93 12.67
CA PRO A 99 -4.72 0.83 12.78
C PRO A 99 -5.10 -0.36 11.91
N SER A 100 -4.13 -1.17 11.49
CA SER A 100 -4.34 -2.43 10.75
C SER A 100 -5.03 -3.54 11.55
N ARG A 101 -5.37 -3.30 12.82
CA ARG A 101 -6.12 -4.24 13.67
C ARG A 101 -7.48 -4.53 13.07
N TRP A 102 -7.86 -5.80 12.93
CA TRP A 102 -9.10 -6.19 12.26
C TRP A 102 -10.35 -5.54 12.87
N ARG A 103 -10.43 -5.43 14.20
CA ARG A 103 -11.55 -4.77 14.88
C ARG A 103 -11.68 -3.29 14.49
N ASP A 104 -10.56 -2.58 14.45
CA ASP A 104 -10.51 -1.15 14.10
C ASP A 104 -10.78 -0.94 12.61
N LEU A 105 -10.19 -1.79 11.76
CA LEU A 105 -10.42 -1.81 10.32
C LEU A 105 -11.90 -2.07 10.00
N ALA A 106 -12.51 -3.10 10.56
CA ALA A 106 -13.93 -3.41 10.35
C ALA A 106 -14.83 -2.25 10.81
N LYS A 107 -14.52 -1.63 11.95
CA LYS A 107 -15.24 -0.44 12.43
C LYS A 107 -15.08 0.74 11.48
N ALA A 108 -13.89 0.96 10.93
CA ALA A 108 -13.63 2.02 9.97
C ALA A 108 -14.35 1.79 8.65
N VAL A 109 -14.38 0.55 8.14
CA VAL A 109 -15.11 0.18 6.92
C VAL A 109 -16.61 0.43 7.10
N ARG A 110 -17.20 -0.01 8.21
CA ARG A 110 -18.63 0.22 8.49
C ARG A 110 -19.00 1.71 8.60
N ARG A 111 -18.04 2.56 8.94
CA ARG A 111 -18.23 4.03 9.05
C ARG A 111 -17.79 4.77 7.78
N ALA A 112 -17.21 4.07 6.81
CA ALA A 112 -16.75 4.69 5.58
C ALA A 112 -17.96 5.14 4.74
N ARG A 113 -17.82 6.27 4.06
CA ARG A 113 -18.86 6.78 3.17
C ARG A 113 -18.87 5.94 1.89
N VAL A 114 -20.01 5.32 1.60
CA VAL A 114 -20.18 4.44 0.43
C VAL A 114 -20.22 5.24 -0.88
N ALA A 115 -20.86 6.41 -0.89
CA ALA A 115 -21.03 7.21 -2.12
C ALA A 115 -19.71 7.55 -2.85
N PRO A 116 -18.64 8.02 -2.19
CA PRO A 116 -17.33 8.19 -2.82
C PRO A 116 -16.74 6.90 -3.42
N ALA A 117 -16.93 5.76 -2.75
CA ALA A 117 -16.43 4.46 -3.23
C ALA A 117 -17.15 4.02 -4.49
N VAL A 118 -18.49 4.14 -4.49
CA VAL A 118 -19.34 3.83 -5.65
C VAL A 118 -18.99 4.74 -6.82
N LEU A 119 -18.84 6.05 -6.60
CA LEU A 119 -18.53 6.99 -7.68
C LEU A 119 -17.14 6.74 -8.27
N TYR A 120 -16.14 6.44 -7.44
CA TYR A 120 -14.81 6.04 -7.92
C TYR A 120 -14.88 4.74 -8.74
N ALA A 121 -15.56 3.72 -8.22
CA ALA A 121 -15.70 2.43 -8.91
C ALA A 121 -16.45 2.57 -10.23
N ALA A 122 -17.52 3.36 -10.27
CA ALA A 122 -18.30 3.64 -11.47
C ALA A 122 -17.46 4.38 -12.52
N ALA A 123 -16.66 5.37 -12.13
CA ALA A 123 -15.76 6.08 -13.04
C ALA A 123 -14.67 5.15 -13.62
N VAL A 124 -14.08 4.28 -12.79
CA VAL A 124 -13.11 3.28 -13.25
C VAL A 124 -13.75 2.27 -14.20
N ALA A 125 -14.93 1.75 -13.85
CA ALA A 125 -15.69 0.82 -14.68
C ALA A 125 -16.08 1.45 -16.03
N ALA A 126 -16.54 2.70 -16.03
CA ALA A 126 -16.84 3.44 -17.25
C ALA A 126 -15.59 3.59 -18.13
N GLY A 127 -14.44 3.94 -17.56
CA GLY A 127 -13.18 4.01 -18.31
C GLY A 127 -12.75 2.67 -18.90
N ILE A 128 -12.92 1.58 -18.16
CA ILE A 128 -12.67 0.20 -18.62
C ILE A 128 -13.60 -0.17 -19.80
N VAL A 129 -14.88 0.15 -19.70
CA VAL A 129 -15.86 -0.10 -20.76
C VAL A 129 -15.55 0.74 -22.00
N LEU A 130 -15.20 2.02 -21.83
CA LEU A 130 -14.79 2.89 -22.93
C LEU A 130 -13.52 2.37 -23.61
N PHE A 131 -12.58 1.80 -22.86
CA PHE A 131 -11.40 1.15 -23.42
C PHE A 131 -11.75 -0.08 -24.26
N ALA A 132 -12.59 -0.96 -23.73
CA ALA A 132 -13.05 -2.14 -24.47
C ALA A 132 -13.86 -1.76 -25.72
N ALA A 133 -14.67 -0.70 -25.63
CA ALA A 133 -15.41 -0.15 -26.77
C ALA A 133 -14.47 0.45 -27.82
N HIS A 134 -13.42 1.15 -27.41
CA HIS A 134 -12.37 1.65 -28.30
C HIS A 134 -11.64 0.49 -29.01
N ALA A 135 -11.26 -0.56 -28.27
CA ALA A 135 -10.66 -1.76 -28.86
C ALA A 135 -11.62 -2.46 -29.84
N TRP A 136 -12.91 -2.50 -29.53
CA TRP A 136 -13.93 -3.04 -30.42
C TRP A 136 -14.08 -2.22 -31.70
N TRP A 137 -14.11 -0.89 -31.58
CA TRP A 137 -14.24 0.01 -32.73
C TRP A 137 -13.08 -0.13 -33.72
N TYR A 138 -11.84 -0.23 -33.22
CA TYR A 138 -10.65 -0.27 -34.07
C TYR A 138 -10.20 -1.69 -34.47
N ALA A 139 -10.45 -2.69 -33.64
CA ALA A 139 -9.92 -4.04 -33.84
C ALA A 139 -11.01 -5.14 -33.87
N GLY A 140 -12.29 -4.79 -33.70
CA GLY A 140 -13.40 -5.76 -33.72
C GLY A 140 -13.52 -6.63 -32.47
N HIS A 141 -12.68 -6.43 -31.45
CA HIS A 141 -12.71 -7.21 -30.21
C HIS A 141 -13.09 -6.36 -28.98
N PHE A 142 -14.24 -6.67 -28.37
CA PHE A 142 -14.62 -6.06 -27.09
C PHE A 142 -13.87 -6.71 -25.93
N SER A 143 -12.64 -6.24 -25.69
CA SER A 143 -11.76 -6.79 -24.66
C SER A 143 -10.77 -5.75 -24.16
N ILE A 144 -10.46 -5.81 -22.87
CA ILE A 144 -9.43 -4.98 -22.23
C ILE A 144 -8.02 -5.55 -22.34
N THR A 145 -7.90 -6.80 -22.78
CA THR A 145 -6.63 -7.54 -22.84
C THR A 145 -6.25 -7.93 -24.26
N TYR A 146 -7.10 -7.63 -25.24
CA TYR A 146 -6.77 -7.82 -26.64
C TYR A 146 -5.55 -6.98 -27.04
N GLY A 147 -4.62 -7.59 -27.77
CA GLY A 147 -3.34 -6.96 -28.12
C GLY A 147 -2.36 -6.79 -26.95
N THR A 148 -2.69 -7.33 -25.76
CA THR A 148 -1.79 -7.31 -24.59
C THR A 148 -1.13 -8.66 -24.39
N SER A 149 -0.01 -8.66 -23.68
CA SER A 149 0.66 -9.89 -23.24
C SER A 149 -0.06 -10.62 -22.10
N PHE A 150 -1.24 -10.17 -21.68
CA PHE A 150 -1.95 -10.73 -20.52
C PHE A 150 -2.35 -12.19 -20.71
N GLY A 151 -2.80 -12.60 -21.90
CA GLY A 151 -3.14 -14.02 -22.17
C GLY A 151 -1.96 -14.97 -21.89
N PRO A 152 -0.79 -14.74 -22.53
CA PRO A 152 0.43 -15.48 -22.24
C PRO A 152 0.98 -15.31 -20.81
N GLN A 153 0.73 -14.16 -20.15
CA GLN A 153 1.25 -13.81 -18.82
C GLN A 153 0.35 -14.23 -17.65
N GLN A 154 -0.80 -14.85 -17.87
CA GLN A 154 -1.66 -15.32 -16.77
C GLN A 154 -1.23 -16.70 -16.23
N THR A 155 0.06 -16.95 -15.98
CA THR A 155 0.51 -18.25 -15.42
C THR A 155 0.65 -18.24 -13.88
N GLY A 156 0.16 -17.19 -13.20
CA GLY A 156 0.19 -17.09 -11.74
C GLY A 156 -0.77 -18.04 -11.01
N LEU A 157 -1.16 -17.66 -9.78
CA LEU A 157 -2.03 -18.47 -8.93
C LEU A 157 -3.42 -18.63 -9.56
N ARG A 158 -3.75 -19.88 -9.89
CA ARG A 158 -5.09 -20.35 -10.28
C ARG A 158 -5.47 -21.50 -9.36
N LEU A 159 -6.77 -21.82 -9.28
CA LEU A 159 -7.23 -23.00 -8.52
C LEU A 159 -6.52 -24.29 -8.98
N THR A 160 -6.22 -24.40 -10.28
CA THR A 160 -5.52 -25.55 -10.87
C THR A 160 -4.01 -25.56 -10.66
N THR A 161 -3.40 -24.41 -10.34
CA THR A 161 -1.93 -24.26 -10.26
C THR A 161 -1.43 -23.87 -8.86
N ILE A 162 -2.33 -23.68 -7.90
CA ILE A 162 -2.00 -23.21 -6.54
C ILE A 162 -1.03 -24.13 -5.78
N ALA A 163 -1.03 -25.42 -6.09
CA ALA A 163 -0.11 -26.39 -5.49
C ALA A 163 1.21 -26.56 -6.26
N SER A 164 1.38 -25.88 -7.41
CA SER A 164 2.55 -26.04 -8.28
C SER A 164 3.79 -25.36 -7.69
N PRO A 165 4.88 -26.10 -7.38
CA PRO A 165 6.13 -25.50 -6.90
C PRO A 165 6.75 -24.53 -7.91
N ALA A 166 6.60 -24.82 -9.21
CA ALA A 166 7.12 -23.98 -10.28
C ALA A 166 6.44 -22.60 -10.30
N VAL A 167 5.14 -22.54 -10.03
CA VAL A 167 4.41 -21.26 -9.94
C VAL A 167 4.88 -20.45 -8.73
N TRP A 168 5.04 -21.09 -7.57
CA TRP A 168 5.55 -20.44 -6.38
C TRP A 168 6.99 -19.96 -6.52
N ALA A 169 7.85 -20.69 -7.23
CA ALA A 169 9.21 -20.25 -7.54
C ALA A 169 9.20 -18.94 -8.35
N ARG A 170 8.29 -18.81 -9.33
CA ARG A 170 8.15 -17.60 -10.15
C ARG A 170 7.55 -16.42 -9.41
N ILE A 171 6.55 -16.68 -8.56
CA ILE A 171 6.02 -15.67 -7.63
C ILE A 171 7.14 -15.19 -6.70
N GLY A 172 7.94 -16.12 -6.17
CA GLY A 172 9.10 -15.81 -5.33
C GLY A 172 10.12 -14.92 -6.07
N GLU A 173 10.45 -15.25 -7.31
CA GLU A 173 11.34 -14.45 -8.16
C GLU A 173 10.78 -13.05 -8.44
N ALA A 174 9.50 -12.94 -8.77
CA ALA A 174 8.84 -11.67 -9.03
C ALA A 174 8.75 -10.79 -7.77
N LEU A 175 8.40 -11.38 -6.63
CA LEU A 175 8.42 -10.70 -5.35
C LEU A 175 9.84 -10.29 -4.96
N ALA A 176 10.84 -11.14 -5.20
CA ALA A 176 12.23 -10.81 -4.93
C ALA A 176 12.70 -9.63 -5.81
N ALA A 177 12.35 -9.61 -7.10
CA ALA A 177 12.62 -8.46 -7.98
C ALA A 177 11.92 -7.19 -7.47
N GLN A 178 10.65 -7.32 -7.08
CA GLN A 178 9.83 -6.23 -6.55
C GLN A 178 10.31 -5.70 -5.20
N LEU A 179 10.89 -6.52 -4.33
CA LEU A 179 11.35 -6.07 -3.01
C LEU A 179 12.81 -5.59 -3.03
N SER A 180 13.62 -6.15 -3.92
CA SER A 180 14.99 -5.69 -4.18
C SER A 180 15.06 -4.50 -5.14
N MET A 181 13.95 -4.18 -5.83
CA MET A 181 13.91 -3.19 -6.90
C MET A 181 14.90 -3.50 -8.03
N ARG A 182 15.16 -4.79 -8.32
CA ARG A 182 16.22 -5.18 -9.26
C ARG A 182 15.83 -6.39 -10.11
N GLU A 183 16.24 -6.36 -11.37
CA GLU A 183 16.13 -7.46 -12.33
C GLU A 183 17.55 -7.79 -12.85
N PRO A 184 18.09 -9.01 -12.66
CA PRO A 184 17.55 -10.10 -11.85
C PRO A 184 17.52 -9.77 -10.34
N PRO A 185 16.72 -10.48 -9.53
CA PRO A 185 16.63 -10.24 -8.09
C PRO A 185 17.99 -10.40 -7.40
N ALA A 186 18.41 -9.38 -6.65
CA ALA A 186 19.60 -9.46 -5.79
C ALA A 186 19.42 -8.55 -4.58
N LEU A 187 19.99 -8.93 -3.43
CA LEU A 187 19.90 -8.09 -2.24
C LEU A 187 20.63 -6.75 -2.46
N ASP A 188 19.91 -5.65 -2.24
CA ASP A 188 20.47 -4.30 -2.30
C ASP A 188 20.05 -3.51 -1.05
N PRO A 189 20.99 -3.06 -0.21
CA PRO A 189 20.71 -2.22 0.95
C PRO A 189 19.93 -0.94 0.60
N ARG A 190 20.08 -0.41 -0.60
CA ARG A 190 19.39 0.81 -1.07
C ARG A 190 17.88 0.59 -1.28
N ALA A 191 17.46 -0.67 -1.43
CA ALA A 191 16.05 -1.06 -1.49
C ALA A 191 15.50 -1.53 -0.13
N ALA A 192 16.29 -1.51 0.94
CA ALA A 192 15.90 -2.05 2.25
C ALA A 192 14.59 -1.44 2.80
N LEU A 193 14.35 -0.15 2.55
CA LEU A 193 13.10 0.50 2.98
C LEU A 193 11.85 -0.04 2.26
N VAL A 194 12.01 -0.49 1.00
CA VAL A 194 10.93 -1.11 0.23
C VAL A 194 10.62 -2.48 0.82
N ALA A 195 11.63 -3.33 0.97
CA ALA A 195 11.49 -4.65 1.58
C ALA A 195 10.91 -4.57 3.00
N LEU A 196 11.45 -3.68 3.86
CA LEU A 196 10.98 -3.47 5.22
C LEU A 196 9.53 -2.98 5.25
N GLY A 197 9.18 -2.01 4.41
CA GLY A 197 7.83 -1.47 4.33
C GLY A 197 6.80 -2.51 3.90
N ALA A 198 7.14 -3.33 2.91
CA ALA A 198 6.29 -4.43 2.46
C ALA A 198 6.12 -5.50 3.55
N LEU A 199 7.22 -5.91 4.20
CA LEU A 199 7.21 -6.87 5.30
C LEU A 199 6.34 -6.37 6.47
N VAL A 200 6.56 -5.12 6.91
CA VAL A 200 5.76 -4.50 7.98
C VAL A 200 4.28 -4.43 7.59
N SER A 201 3.97 -4.15 6.32
CA SER A 201 2.58 -4.15 5.84
C SER A 201 1.93 -5.54 5.95
N ALA A 202 2.64 -6.58 5.52
CA ALA A 202 2.16 -7.95 5.62
C ALA A 202 1.95 -8.37 7.07
N LEU A 203 2.96 -8.18 7.93
CA LEU A 203 2.89 -8.50 9.36
C LEU A 203 1.78 -7.72 10.08
N ALA A 204 1.56 -6.44 9.71
CA ALA A 204 0.49 -5.64 10.28
C ALA A 204 -0.90 -6.17 9.92
N LEU A 205 -1.10 -6.64 8.67
CA LEU A 205 -2.37 -7.22 8.24
C LEU A 205 -2.59 -8.63 8.80
N LEU A 206 -1.50 -9.39 9.01
CA LEU A 206 -1.47 -10.65 9.76
C LEU A 206 -1.60 -10.49 11.29
N GLN A 207 -1.89 -9.27 11.77
CA GLN A 207 -2.19 -8.96 13.16
C GLN A 207 -1.02 -9.08 14.14
N VAL A 208 0.23 -9.07 13.66
CA VAL A 208 1.41 -9.12 14.55
C VAL A 208 1.39 -7.93 15.52
N PRO A 209 1.34 -8.15 16.86
CA PRO A 209 1.04 -7.10 17.85
C PRO A 209 1.95 -5.88 17.80
N ILE A 210 3.22 -6.07 17.44
CA ILE A 210 4.24 -5.02 17.42
C ILE A 210 3.98 -4.01 16.30
N VAL A 211 3.40 -4.46 15.17
CA VAL A 211 3.28 -3.65 13.94
C VAL A 211 1.85 -3.45 13.46
N ASN A 212 0.86 -4.13 14.06
CA ASN A 212 -0.55 -3.95 13.72
C ASN A 212 -1.11 -2.54 14.04
N GLY A 213 -0.32 -1.70 14.71
CA GLY A 213 -0.60 -0.27 14.94
C GLY A 213 -0.35 0.63 13.71
N VAL A 214 0.30 0.12 12.66
CA VAL A 214 0.49 0.85 11.39
C VAL A 214 -0.86 1.16 10.74
N SER A 215 -0.90 2.22 9.93
CA SER A 215 -2.09 2.62 9.18
C SER A 215 -2.58 1.51 8.24
N ALA A 216 -3.83 1.09 8.40
CA ALA A 216 -4.45 0.06 7.58
C ALA A 216 -4.46 0.43 6.09
N SER A 217 -4.82 1.69 5.76
CA SER A 217 -4.82 2.18 4.38
C SER A 217 -3.45 2.03 3.73
N LEU A 218 -2.39 2.43 4.44
CA LEU A 218 -1.02 2.31 3.94
C LEU A 218 -0.61 0.86 3.75
N ALA A 219 -0.89 -0.01 4.71
CA ALA A 219 -0.55 -1.42 4.63
C ALA A 219 -1.29 -2.10 3.47
N ILE A 220 -2.60 -1.89 3.34
CA ILE A 220 -3.43 -2.46 2.25
C ILE A 220 -2.93 -1.98 0.88
N VAL A 221 -2.67 -0.68 0.71
CA VAL A 221 -2.18 -0.15 -0.57
C VAL A 221 -0.78 -0.67 -0.88
N THR A 222 0.10 -0.78 0.11
CA THR A 222 1.45 -1.36 -0.09
C THR A 222 1.36 -2.81 -0.55
N ILE A 223 0.51 -3.63 0.06
CA ILE A 223 0.25 -4.99 -0.42
C ILE A 223 -0.38 -4.98 -1.83
N GLY A 224 -1.29 -4.05 -2.10
CA GLY A 224 -1.88 -3.87 -3.43
C GLY A 224 -0.85 -3.60 -4.52
N THR A 225 0.24 -2.89 -4.22
CA THR A 225 1.31 -2.64 -5.20
C THR A 225 2.16 -3.86 -5.55
N ILE A 226 2.13 -4.90 -4.72
CA ILE A 226 2.85 -6.17 -4.97
C ILE A 226 1.89 -7.32 -5.34
N ALA A 227 0.57 -7.10 -5.23
CA ALA A 227 -0.44 -8.12 -5.49
C ALA A 227 -0.41 -8.65 -6.94
N GLY A 228 0.01 -7.81 -7.91
CA GLY A 228 0.18 -8.23 -9.30
C GLY A 228 1.18 -9.38 -9.48
N SER A 229 2.20 -9.44 -8.62
CA SER A 229 3.22 -10.50 -8.56
C SER A 229 2.68 -11.84 -8.05
N PHE A 230 1.36 -12.02 -7.91
CA PHE A 230 0.74 -13.32 -7.66
C PHE A 230 -0.03 -13.85 -8.87
N PHE A 231 -0.35 -12.99 -9.85
CA PHE A 231 -1.27 -13.34 -10.94
C PHE A 231 -0.63 -13.27 -12.33
N ALA A 232 0.34 -12.37 -12.54
CA ALA A 232 0.93 -12.15 -13.85
C ALA A 232 2.42 -12.55 -13.87
N HIS A 233 2.71 -13.73 -14.41
CA HIS A 233 4.06 -14.22 -14.69
C HIS A 233 4.04 -14.95 -16.03
N THR A 234 5.18 -15.02 -16.70
CA THR A 234 5.32 -15.74 -17.98
C THR A 234 6.39 -16.81 -17.83
N HIS A 235 6.27 -17.90 -18.58
CA HIS A 235 7.39 -18.83 -18.74
C HIS A 235 8.60 -18.19 -19.46
N GLU A 236 8.38 -17.13 -20.25
CA GLU A 236 9.40 -16.48 -21.10
C GLU A 236 9.77 -15.04 -20.70
N TYR A 237 9.09 -14.46 -19.72
CA TYR A 237 9.32 -13.06 -19.29
C TYR A 237 9.43 -13.04 -17.77
N PRO A 238 10.62 -12.73 -17.22
CA PRO A 238 10.85 -12.70 -15.78
C PRO A 238 9.98 -11.61 -15.12
N GLY A 239 9.66 -11.81 -13.85
CA GLY A 239 8.84 -10.89 -13.07
C GLY A 239 9.44 -9.49 -13.08
N ARG A 240 8.68 -8.50 -13.54
CA ARG A 240 9.12 -7.11 -13.60
C ARG A 240 8.91 -6.39 -12.28
N MET A 241 9.91 -5.64 -11.84
CA MET A 241 9.78 -4.69 -10.74
C MET A 241 8.90 -3.50 -11.16
N SER A 242 8.10 -3.02 -10.22
CA SER A 242 7.23 -1.85 -10.34
C SER A 242 7.59 -0.84 -9.27
N VAL A 243 7.94 0.37 -9.69
CA VAL A 243 8.33 1.46 -8.77
C VAL A 243 7.19 1.97 -7.89
N HIS A 244 5.96 1.54 -8.15
CA HIS A 244 4.76 1.98 -7.44
C HIS A 244 4.75 1.60 -5.95
N VAL A 245 5.45 0.51 -5.60
CA VAL A 245 5.60 0.08 -4.20
C VAL A 245 6.44 1.07 -3.37
N VAL A 246 7.42 1.73 -4.00
CA VAL A 246 8.43 2.57 -3.32
C VAL A 246 7.79 3.62 -2.41
N PRO A 247 6.93 4.54 -2.90
CA PRO A 247 6.40 5.61 -2.07
C PRO A 247 5.52 5.14 -0.90
N PHE A 248 4.91 3.96 -0.99
CA PHE A 248 4.05 3.43 0.08
C PHE A 248 4.81 2.57 1.06
N ALA A 249 5.71 1.70 0.59
CA ALA A 249 6.57 0.93 1.45
C ALA A 249 7.49 1.84 2.29
N VAL A 250 8.09 2.86 1.69
CA VAL A 250 8.87 3.86 2.43
C VAL A 250 7.98 4.59 3.45
N ALA A 251 6.76 4.96 3.07
CA ALA A 251 5.82 5.59 4.01
C ALA A 251 5.46 4.69 5.19
N VAL A 252 5.29 3.38 4.96
CA VAL A 252 5.05 2.38 6.02
C VAL A 252 6.28 2.24 6.91
N ALA A 253 7.46 2.02 6.35
CA ALA A 253 8.71 1.86 7.09
C ALA A 253 8.97 3.07 8.00
N VAL A 254 8.84 4.29 7.47
CA VAL A 254 9.02 5.53 8.23
C VAL A 254 7.92 5.72 9.28
N SER A 255 6.67 5.38 8.97
CA SER A 255 5.57 5.46 9.95
C SER A 255 5.76 4.47 11.10
N ALA A 256 6.25 3.25 10.81
CA ALA A 256 6.56 2.26 11.83
C ALA A 256 7.73 2.71 12.72
N ALA A 257 8.80 3.25 12.13
CA ALA A 257 9.92 3.83 12.87
C ALA A 257 9.45 4.99 13.79
N ALA A 258 8.55 5.84 13.30
CA ALA A 258 7.97 6.92 14.10
C ALA A 258 7.14 6.40 15.29
N GLN A 259 6.39 5.31 15.11
CA GLN A 259 5.64 4.68 16.21
C GLN A 259 6.58 4.09 17.26
N LEU A 260 7.63 3.39 16.82
CA LEU A 260 8.65 2.82 17.70
C LEU A 260 9.37 3.93 18.50
N ALA A 261 9.80 5.00 17.85
CA ALA A 261 10.44 6.14 18.51
C ALA A 261 9.55 6.74 19.60
N ARG A 262 8.25 6.94 19.33
CA ARG A 262 7.29 7.43 20.33
C ARG A 262 7.10 6.46 21.49
N ALA A 263 7.07 5.15 21.22
CA ALA A 263 6.95 4.14 22.27
C ALA A 263 8.18 4.14 23.19
N ILE A 264 9.38 4.27 22.63
CA ILE A 264 10.63 4.37 23.39
C ILE A 264 10.66 5.66 24.23
N SER A 265 10.29 6.81 23.65
CA SER A 265 10.25 8.08 24.38
C SER A 265 9.27 8.04 25.55
N ARG A 266 8.09 7.44 25.38
CA ARG A 266 7.10 7.30 26.47
C ARG A 266 7.61 6.45 27.63
N ARG A 267 8.38 5.40 27.35
CA ARG A 267 8.99 4.54 28.39
C ARG A 267 10.10 5.24 29.16
N ARG A 268 10.74 6.25 28.56
CA ARG A 268 11.81 7.05 29.19
C ARG A 268 11.27 8.23 30.01
N ASP A 269 9.99 8.54 29.91
CA ASP A 269 9.36 9.63 30.66
C ASP A 269 9.15 9.21 32.13
N PRO A 270 9.81 9.86 33.12
CA PRO A 270 9.72 9.50 34.54
C PRO A 270 8.28 9.48 35.08
N ALA A 271 7.38 10.29 34.50
CA ALA A 271 5.98 10.34 34.88
C ALA A 271 5.21 9.06 34.52
N PHE A 272 5.56 8.41 33.40
CA PHE A 272 4.96 7.14 32.99
C PHE A 272 5.44 5.97 33.85
N THR A 273 6.72 5.99 34.24
CA THR A 273 7.31 4.97 35.12
C THR A 273 6.70 5.01 36.53
N ARG A 274 6.40 6.20 37.06
CA ARG A 274 5.71 6.33 38.37
C ARG A 274 4.26 5.85 38.35
N ALA A 275 3.54 6.02 37.24
CA ALA A 275 2.14 5.57 37.12
C ALA A 275 2.01 4.04 36.93
N ALA A 276 3.07 3.37 36.45
CA ALA A 276 3.10 1.93 36.26
C ALA A 276 3.59 1.14 37.50
N SER A 277 4.15 1.82 38.50
CA SER A 277 4.43 1.20 39.80
C SER A 277 3.11 1.07 40.57
N PRO A 278 2.69 -0.16 40.95
CA PRO A 278 1.57 -0.31 41.87
C PRO A 278 2.05 0.25 43.21
N VAL A 279 1.58 1.43 43.56
CA VAL A 279 1.65 1.89 44.94
C VAL A 279 0.74 0.93 45.71
N GLU A 280 1.34 -0.03 46.42
CA GLU A 280 0.62 -0.81 47.42
C GLU A 280 -0.13 0.18 48.32
N PRO A 281 -1.46 0.08 48.44
CA PRO A 281 -2.17 0.91 49.38
C PRO A 281 -1.62 0.61 50.78
N PRO A 282 -1.34 1.64 51.60
CA PRO A 282 -0.84 1.42 52.94
C PRO A 282 -1.84 0.57 53.70
N PHE A 283 -1.34 -0.52 54.27
CA PHE A 283 -2.04 -1.51 55.07
C PHE A 283 -2.88 -0.81 56.14
N GLN A 284 -4.18 -0.60 55.90
CA GLN A 284 -5.08 -0.08 56.93
C GLN A 284 -5.40 -1.21 57.90
N SER A 285 -4.76 -1.17 59.07
CA SER A 285 -5.10 -2.02 60.20
C SER A 285 -6.55 -1.75 60.63
N ARG A 286 -7.44 -2.71 60.33
CA ARG A 286 -8.80 -2.74 60.87
C ARG A 286 -8.72 -2.78 62.40
N ARG A 287 -9.10 -1.69 63.07
CA ARG A 287 -9.47 -1.74 64.49
C ARG A 287 -10.73 -2.57 64.62
N VAL A 288 -10.60 -3.70 65.28
CA VAL A 288 -11.70 -4.48 65.87
C VAL A 288 -12.41 -3.57 66.88
N ARG A 289 -13.70 -3.27 66.64
CA ARG A 289 -14.59 -2.82 67.72
C ARG A 289 -15.35 -4.05 68.21
N ALA A 290 -15.08 -4.40 69.47
CA ALA A 290 -15.91 -5.30 70.23
C ALA A 290 -17.20 -4.57 70.65
N SER A 291 -18.33 -5.25 70.47
CA SER A 291 -19.59 -5.03 71.17
C SER A 291 -20.30 -6.38 71.24
#